data_AF-A0A542RIF1-F1
#
_entry.id   AF-A0A542RIF1-F1
#
_cell.length_a   1.000
_cell.length_b   1.000
_cell.length_c   1.000
_cell.angle_alpha   90.00
_cell.angle_beta   90.00
_cell.angle_gamma   90.00
#
_symmetry.space_group_name_H-M   'P 1'
#
loop_
_entity.id
_entity.type
_entity.pdbx_description
1 polymer ?
#
loop_
_entity_poly.entity_id
_entity_poly.type
_entity_poly.pdbx_seq_one_letter_code
_entity_poly.pdbx_strand_id
1 'polypeptide(L)'
;MKGENQIYTDFGKMYYDIDEAANNYYRIFLQEYLMNGRFPEIYTSEHTANASCAKQLLNHLQFEWNPVRLLALLSTLGAALGMERPVPALDFCTMIEGQSLICSPYVDYYLDKKDILLATLEMFAKDEEES
;
A
#
# COMPACT_ATOMS: atom_id res chain seq x y z
N MET A 1 -18.71 25.07 10.04
CA MET A 1 -17.45 24.30 9.91
C MET A 1 -17.65 22.95 10.58
N LYS A 2 -17.63 21.86 9.81
CA LYS A 2 -17.61 20.47 10.32
C LYS A 2 -16.40 19.81 9.68
N GLY A 3 -15.26 19.98 10.33
CA GLY A 3 -14.04 19.21 10.04
C GLY A 3 -13.86 18.16 11.12
N GLU A 4 -13.09 17.14 10.78
CA GLU A 4 -12.42 16.18 11.65
C GLU A 4 -13.13 14.83 11.89
N ASN A 5 -12.55 13.81 11.26
CA ASN A 5 -12.50 12.40 11.67
C ASN A 5 -13.83 11.67 11.88
N GLN A 6 -14.55 11.39 10.78
CA GLN A 6 -15.28 10.12 10.74
C GLN A 6 -14.25 8.99 10.60
N ILE A 7 -13.89 8.39 11.73
CA ILE A 7 -13.25 7.07 11.77
C ILE A 7 -14.19 6.14 11.02
N TYR A 8 -13.73 5.52 9.93
CA TYR A 8 -14.49 4.43 9.33
C TYR A 8 -14.71 3.35 10.40
N THR A 9 -15.97 3.14 10.80
CA THR A 9 -16.34 2.03 11.70
C THR A 9 -16.45 0.70 10.96
N ASP A 10 -16.35 0.73 9.64
CA ASP A 10 -16.29 -0.42 8.75
C ASP A 10 -14.90 -0.53 8.11
N PHE A 11 -14.01 -1.28 8.77
CA PHE A 11 -12.68 -1.57 8.27
C PHE A 11 -12.71 -2.31 6.93
N GLY A 12 -13.73 -3.14 6.67
CA GLY A 12 -13.88 -3.87 5.42
C GLY A 12 -14.04 -2.92 4.24
N LYS A 13 -14.91 -1.90 4.38
CA LYS A 13 -15.06 -0.85 3.36
C LYS A 13 -13.79 -0.01 3.21
N MET A 14 -13.09 0.30 4.30
CA MET A 14 -11.83 1.04 4.23
C MET A 14 -10.77 0.29 3.41
N TYR A 15 -10.56 -1.01 3.67
CA TYR A 15 -9.61 -1.81 2.89
C TYR A 15 -10.01 -1.93 1.43
N TYR A 16 -11.30 -2.12 1.13
CA TYR A 16 -11.81 -2.13 -0.24
C TYR A 16 -11.49 -0.82 -0.99
N ASP A 17 -11.75 0.33 -0.37
CA ASP A 17 -11.50 1.64 -0.99
C ASP A 17 -10.00 1.85 -1.24
N ILE A 18 -9.13 1.39 -0.34
CA ILE A 18 -7.67 1.44 -0.52
C ILE A 18 -7.25 0.52 -1.67
N ASP A 19 -7.79 -0.69 -1.75
CA ASP A 19 -7.50 -1.64 -2.82
C ASP A 19 -7.89 -1.08 -4.19
N GLU A 20 -9.06 -0.42 -4.32
CA GLU A 20 -9.47 0.24 -5.56
C GLU A 20 -8.52 1.39 -5.94
N ALA A 21 -8.15 2.23 -4.97
CA ALA A 21 -7.22 3.32 -5.18
C ALA A 21 -5.83 2.81 -5.62
N ALA A 22 -5.32 1.77 -4.96
CA ALA A 22 -4.04 1.15 -5.29
C ALA A 22 -4.08 0.50 -6.68
N ASN A 23 -5.17 -0.19 -7.03
CA ASN A 23 -5.32 -0.79 -8.36
C ASN A 23 -5.33 0.27 -9.47
N ASN A 24 -6.00 1.40 -9.26
CA ASN A 24 -5.96 2.51 -10.21
C ASN A 24 -4.55 3.08 -10.33
N TYR A 25 -3.88 3.30 -9.20
CA TYR A 25 -2.48 3.76 -9.15
C TYR A 25 -1.55 2.82 -9.93
N TYR A 26 -1.67 1.51 -9.67
CA TYR A 26 -0.91 0.47 -10.36
C TYR A 26 -1.07 0.55 -11.87
N ARG A 27 -2.31 0.68 -12.37
CA ARG A 27 -2.57 0.73 -13.81
C ARG A 27 -2.00 1.97 -14.48
N ILE A 28 -2.09 3.13 -13.80
CA ILE A 28 -1.59 4.40 -14.33
C ILE A 28 -0.06 4.37 -14.45
N PHE A 29 0.62 3.85 -13.43
CA PHE A 29 2.09 3.98 -13.30
C PHE A 29 2.86 2.68 -13.60
N LEU A 30 2.20 1.64 -14.12
CA LEU A 30 2.86 0.37 -14.44
C LEU A 30 4.06 0.54 -15.38
N GLN A 31 3.96 1.43 -16.38
CA GLN A 31 5.07 1.70 -17.29
C GLN A 31 6.27 2.31 -16.57
N GLU A 32 6.04 3.20 -15.60
CA GLU A 32 7.11 3.78 -14.80
C GLU A 32 7.78 2.75 -13.90
N TYR A 33 7.01 1.82 -13.32
CA TYR A 33 7.58 0.68 -12.59
C TYR A 33 8.47 -0.18 -13.49
N LEU A 34 8.02 -0.50 -14.71
CA LEU A 34 8.82 -1.30 -15.65
C LEU A 34 10.13 -0.61 -16.04
N MET A 35 10.17 0.73 -16.03
CA MET A 35 11.37 1.50 -16.34
C MET A 35 12.29 1.68 -15.12
N ASN A 36 11.74 1.89 -13.93
CA ASN A 36 12.47 2.36 -12.76
C ASN A 36 12.55 1.35 -11.61
N GLY A 37 11.86 0.22 -11.71
CA GLY A 37 11.78 -0.82 -10.67
C GLY A 37 10.93 -0.44 -9.45
N ARG A 38 10.30 0.74 -9.45
CA ARG A 38 9.38 1.18 -8.39
C ARG A 38 8.26 2.05 -8.93
N PHE A 39 7.10 1.97 -8.28
CA PHE A 39 6.03 2.94 -8.51
C PHE A 39 6.46 4.30 -7.95
N PRO A 40 6.14 5.40 -8.64
CA PRO A 40 6.56 6.71 -8.20
C PRO A 40 5.75 7.15 -6.97
N GLU A 41 6.19 8.19 -6.26
CA GLU A 41 5.44 8.79 -5.14
C GLU A 41 4.88 10.16 -5.54
N ILE A 42 4.12 10.20 -6.65
CA ILE A 42 3.66 11.46 -7.25
C ILE A 42 2.43 12.00 -6.51
N TYR A 43 2.58 13.21 -5.97
CA TYR A 43 1.52 13.95 -5.31
C TYR A 43 0.71 14.78 -6.32
N THR A 44 -0.45 14.27 -6.74
CA THR A 44 -1.45 15.09 -7.43
C THR A 44 -2.73 15.20 -6.60
N SER A 45 -3.48 16.28 -6.82
CA SER A 45 -4.79 16.52 -6.18
C SER A 45 -5.84 15.45 -6.53
N GLU A 46 -5.75 14.83 -7.71
CA GLU A 46 -6.64 13.74 -8.13
C GLU A 46 -6.33 12.43 -7.40
N HIS A 47 -5.05 12.11 -7.16
CA HIS A 47 -4.66 10.89 -6.44
C HIS A 47 -4.87 11.02 -4.93
N THR A 48 -4.75 12.22 -4.37
CA THR A 48 -4.96 12.46 -2.93
C THR A 48 -6.45 12.48 -2.54
N ALA A 49 -7.37 12.83 -3.44
CA ALA A 49 -8.82 12.83 -3.17
C ALA A 49 -9.36 11.42 -2.82
N ASN A 50 -8.79 10.38 -3.44
CA ASN A 50 -9.14 8.97 -3.17
C ASN A 50 -8.34 8.34 -2.02
N ALA A 51 -7.37 9.06 -1.45
CA ALA A 51 -6.43 8.54 -0.47
C ALA A 51 -6.81 8.85 0.99
N SER A 52 -8.03 9.35 1.23
CA SER A 52 -8.53 9.66 2.58
C SER A 52 -8.59 8.39 3.46
N CYS A 53 -8.97 7.24 2.91
CA CYS A 53 -8.98 5.94 3.60
C CYS A 53 -7.54 5.46 3.90
N ALA A 54 -6.61 5.63 2.96
CA ALA A 54 -5.20 5.32 3.17
C ALA A 54 -4.59 6.18 4.30
N LYS A 55 -4.95 7.46 4.39
CA LYS A 55 -4.54 8.32 5.53
C LYS A 55 -5.03 7.81 6.88
N GLN A 56 -6.27 7.32 6.94
CA GLN A 56 -6.81 6.77 8.18
C GLN A 56 -6.07 5.49 8.59
N LEU A 57 -5.78 4.62 7.63
CA LEU A 57 -5.00 3.42 7.91
C LEU A 57 -3.59 3.76 8.41
N LEU A 58 -2.91 4.72 7.76
CA LEU A 58 -1.59 5.17 8.21
C LEU A 58 -1.61 5.75 9.63
N ASN A 59 -2.62 6.56 9.96
CA ASN A 59 -2.82 7.04 11.32
C ASN A 59 -3.04 5.89 12.34
N HIS A 60 -3.77 4.83 11.94
CA HIS A 60 -3.98 3.67 12.79
C HIS A 60 -2.68 2.89 13.05
N LEU A 61 -1.86 2.73 12.00
CA LEU A 61 -0.54 2.11 12.06
C LEU A 61 0.53 3.02 12.68
N GLN A 62 0.19 4.27 13.02
CA GLN A 62 1.09 5.31 13.53
C GLN A 62 2.25 5.61 12.56
N PHE A 63 2.00 5.48 11.26
CA PHE A 63 2.97 5.84 10.21
C PHE A 63 2.72 7.27 9.75
N GLU A 64 3.77 8.11 9.78
CA GLU A 64 3.71 9.50 9.32
C GLU A 64 3.87 9.62 7.79
N TRP A 65 3.38 8.62 7.05
CA TRP A 65 3.52 8.58 5.60
C TRP A 65 2.45 9.42 4.90
N ASN A 66 2.79 9.86 3.70
CA ASN A 66 1.78 10.33 2.78
C ASN A 66 0.93 9.13 2.29
N PRO A 67 -0.40 9.27 2.19
CA PRO A 67 -1.27 8.23 1.63
C PRO A 67 -0.83 7.68 0.26
N VAL A 68 -0.24 8.51 -0.61
CA VAL A 68 0.29 8.06 -1.91
C VAL A 68 1.47 7.10 -1.74
N ARG A 69 2.32 7.32 -0.73
CA ARG A 69 3.46 6.42 -0.43
C ARG A 69 2.96 5.02 -0.09
N LEU A 70 1.84 4.91 0.62
CA LEU A 70 1.19 3.61 0.86
C LEU A 70 0.74 2.96 -0.47
N LEU A 71 0.10 3.70 -1.36
CA LEU A 71 -0.34 3.15 -2.66
C LEU A 71 0.85 2.70 -3.51
N ALA A 72 1.93 3.49 -3.55
CA ALA A 72 3.17 3.16 -4.23
C ALA A 72 3.83 1.91 -3.65
N LEU A 73 3.88 1.79 -2.31
CA LEU A 73 4.42 0.62 -1.62
C LEU A 73 3.61 -0.64 -1.95
N LEU A 74 2.29 -0.61 -1.78
CA LEU A 74 1.42 -1.77 -2.07
C LEU A 74 1.56 -2.22 -3.53
N SER A 75 1.64 -1.25 -4.45
CA SER A 75 1.82 -1.51 -5.88
C SER A 75 3.19 -2.10 -6.19
N THR A 76 4.25 -1.56 -5.57
CA THR A 76 5.63 -2.02 -5.77
C THR A 76 5.81 -3.43 -5.22
N LEU A 77 5.30 -3.72 -4.01
CA LEU A 77 5.33 -5.07 -3.45
C LEU A 77 4.61 -6.05 -4.38
N GLY A 78 3.39 -5.72 -4.80
CA GLY A 78 2.59 -6.60 -5.63
C GLY A 78 3.24 -6.89 -6.99
N ALA A 79 3.85 -5.88 -7.62
CA ALA A 79 4.60 -6.04 -8.86
C ALA A 79 5.89 -6.86 -8.65
N ALA A 80 6.66 -6.57 -7.61
CA ALA A 80 7.91 -7.28 -7.30
C ALA A 80 7.66 -8.77 -6.99
N LEU A 81 6.52 -9.08 -6.38
CA LEU A 81 6.09 -10.45 -6.12
C LEU A 81 5.49 -11.15 -7.35
N GLY A 82 5.23 -10.42 -8.44
CA GLY A 82 4.63 -10.96 -9.66
C GLY A 82 3.14 -11.24 -9.55
N MET A 83 2.42 -10.50 -8.71
CA MET A 83 0.96 -10.64 -8.52
C MET A 83 0.14 -9.99 -9.64
N GLU A 84 0.76 -9.17 -10.50
CA GLU A 84 0.10 -8.35 -11.53
C GLU A 84 -0.96 -7.36 -11.00
N ARG A 85 -0.89 -7.07 -9.69
CA ARG A 85 -1.74 -6.13 -8.96
C ARG A 85 -1.01 -5.69 -7.68
N PRO A 86 -1.48 -4.64 -7.00
CA PRO A 86 -1.02 -4.33 -5.64
C PRO A 86 -1.33 -5.46 -4.64
N VAL A 87 -0.53 -5.50 -3.58
CA VAL A 87 -0.84 -6.25 -2.36
C VAL A 87 -2.14 -5.70 -1.76
N PRO A 88 -3.13 -6.55 -1.41
CA PRO A 88 -4.33 -6.11 -0.69
C PRO A 88 -3.98 -5.43 0.63
N ALA A 89 -4.66 -4.34 0.96
CA ALA A 89 -4.39 -3.55 2.16
C ALA A 89 -4.51 -4.37 3.45
N LEU A 90 -5.52 -5.27 3.53
CA LEU A 90 -5.70 -6.15 4.68
C LEU A 90 -4.54 -7.14 4.84
N ASP A 91 -4.06 -7.73 3.74
CA ASP A 91 -2.91 -8.64 3.77
C ASP A 91 -1.67 -7.92 4.29
N PHE A 92 -1.42 -6.71 3.79
CA PHE A 92 -0.31 -5.86 4.23
C PHE A 92 -0.37 -5.54 5.73
N CYS A 93 -1.54 -5.13 6.24
CA CYS A 93 -1.73 -4.89 7.67
C CYS A 93 -1.49 -6.16 8.50
N THR A 94 -2.04 -7.28 8.04
CA THR A 94 -1.88 -8.59 8.71
C THR A 94 -0.39 -8.96 8.80
N MET A 95 0.39 -8.72 7.74
CA MET A 95 1.84 -8.94 7.74
C MET A 95 2.59 -8.04 8.73
N ILE A 96 2.29 -6.74 8.76
CA ILE A 96 3.01 -5.78 9.62
C ILE A 96 2.68 -5.97 11.10
N GLU A 97 1.42 -6.22 11.42
CA GLU A 97 0.98 -6.43 12.80
C GLU A 97 1.43 -7.79 13.37
N GLY A 98 2.08 -8.62 12.55
CA GLY A 98 2.51 -9.97 12.94
C GLY A 98 1.33 -10.91 13.21
N GLN A 99 0.16 -10.62 12.64
CA GLN A 99 -1.01 -11.46 12.78
C GLN A 99 -0.83 -12.77 11.98
N SER A 100 -1.34 -13.86 12.52
CA SER A 100 -0.89 -15.20 12.13
C SER A 100 -1.58 -15.80 10.90
N LEU A 101 -2.53 -15.10 10.27
CA LEU A 101 -3.35 -15.72 9.23
C LEU A 101 -3.75 -14.75 8.10
N ILE A 102 -3.14 -14.96 6.93
CA ILE A 102 -3.59 -14.39 5.65
C ILE A 102 -4.33 -15.49 4.89
N CYS A 103 -5.64 -15.30 4.68
CA CYS A 103 -6.48 -16.25 3.94
C CYS A 103 -6.66 -15.88 2.46
N SER A 104 -5.92 -14.88 1.97
CA SER A 104 -6.05 -14.42 0.59
C SER A 104 -5.46 -15.45 -0.38
N PRO A 105 -5.91 -15.46 -1.65
CA PRO A 105 -5.31 -16.32 -2.68
C PRO A 105 -3.86 -15.93 -3.03
N TYR A 106 -3.33 -14.88 -2.39
CA TYR A 106 -1.99 -14.35 -2.66
C TYR A 106 -0.96 -14.81 -1.62
N VAL A 107 -1.36 -15.58 -0.61
CA VAL A 107 -0.47 -16.01 0.48
C VAL A 107 0.81 -16.69 -0.02
N ASP A 108 0.70 -17.54 -1.05
CA ASP A 108 1.84 -18.25 -1.63
C ASP A 108 2.85 -17.28 -2.26
N TYR A 109 2.40 -16.15 -2.83
CA TYR A 109 3.30 -15.13 -3.36
C TYR A 109 4.18 -14.52 -2.27
N TYR A 110 3.64 -14.29 -1.08
CA TYR A 110 4.38 -13.74 0.06
C TYR A 110 5.38 -14.73 0.64
N LEU A 111 5.01 -16.02 0.67
CA LEU A 111 5.84 -17.09 1.22
C LEU A 111 6.98 -17.46 0.27
N ASP A 112 6.67 -17.68 -1.01
CA ASP A 112 7.64 -18.13 -2.02
C ASP A 112 8.69 -17.06 -2.33
N LYS A 113 8.31 -15.78 -2.20
CA LYS A 113 9.17 -14.63 -2.52
C LYS A 113 9.43 -13.76 -1.30
N LYS A 114 9.51 -14.37 -0.11
CA LYS A 114 9.73 -13.67 1.16
C LYS A 114 10.95 -12.74 1.13
N ASP A 115 12.05 -13.16 0.53
CA ASP A 115 13.27 -12.34 0.46
C ASP A 115 13.05 -11.07 -0.38
N ILE A 116 12.26 -11.17 -1.46
CA ILE A 116 11.88 -10.02 -2.31
C ILE A 116 10.92 -9.09 -1.54
N LEU A 117 9.95 -9.66 -0.83
CA LEU A 117 9.03 -8.91 0.03
C LEU A 117 9.82 -8.06 1.05
N LEU A 118 10.74 -8.69 1.78
CA LEU A 118 11.56 -8.01 2.80
C LEU A 118 12.46 -6.94 2.19
N ALA A 119 13.17 -7.26 1.10
CA ALA A 119 14.04 -6.29 0.42
C ALA A 119 13.26 -5.06 -0.08
N THR A 120 12.04 -5.26 -0.58
CA THR A 120 11.17 -4.17 -1.04
C THR A 120 10.68 -3.30 0.13
N LEU A 121 10.31 -3.91 1.26
CA LEU A 121 9.95 -3.17 2.48
C LEU A 121 11.13 -2.35 3.01
N GLU A 122 12.34 -2.93 3.04
CA GLU A 122 13.56 -2.23 3.48
C GLU A 122 13.89 -1.03 2.61
N MET A 123 13.67 -1.11 1.29
CA MET A 123 13.87 0.02 0.37
C MET A 123 13.01 1.21 0.79
N PHE A 124 11.74 0.98 1.12
CA PHE A 124 10.84 2.04 1.55
C PHE A 124 11.14 2.56 2.97
N ALA A 125 11.69 1.73 3.85
CA ALA A 125 12.08 2.15 5.20
C ALA A 125 13.34 3.03 5.21
N LYS A 126 14.36 2.68 4.42
CA LYS A 126 15.62 3.46 4.33
C LYS A 126 15.41 4.87 3.78
N ASP A 127 14.48 5.04 2.84
CA ASP A 127 14.11 6.36 2.31
C ASP A 127 13.57 7.32 3.40
N GLU A 128 13.14 6.82 4.58
CA GLU A 128 12.79 7.67 5.74
C GLU A 128 13.98 8.15 6.57
N GLU A 129 15.05 7.36 6.68
CA GLU A 129 16.20 7.71 7.51
C GLU A 129 17.07 8.79 6.87
N GLU A 130 16.98 8.95 5.54
CA GLU A 130 17.76 9.91 4.76
C GLU A 130 17.01 11.23 4.44
N SER A 131 15.73 11.35 4.82
CA SER A 131 14.87 12.52 4.57
C SER A 131 14.70 13.42 5.80
#